data_AF-A0A9D8PWQ3-F1
#
_entry.id   AF-A0A9D8PWQ3-F1
#
_cell.length_a   1.000
_cell.length_b   1.000
_cell.length_c   1.000
_cell.angle_alpha   90.00
_cell.angle_beta   90.00
_cell.angle_gamma   90.00
#
_symmetry.space_group_name_H-M   'P 1'
#
loop_
_entity.id
_entity.type
_entity.pdbx_description
1 polymer ?
#
loop_
_entity_poly.entity_id
_entity_poly.type
_entity_poly.pdbx_seq_one_letter_code
_entity_poly.pdbx_strand_id
1 'polypeptide(L)'
;MTDHRIHGKTALIAGGAKAHPNDVYAGSVPYLMLAGNLVAGWQLARALLVAQELSSKGQDAAFMQAKIATARFYAEHILAKAPGQRDAIVEGAASVMALTPEA
;
A
#
# COMPACT_ATOMS: atom_id res chain seq x y z
N MET A 1 3.61 -35.47 -8.95
CA MET A 1 4.54 -34.49 -8.35
C MET A 1 4.28 -33.16 -9.02
N THR A 2 3.15 -32.55 -8.69
CA THR A 2 2.61 -31.38 -9.39
C THR A 2 1.83 -30.53 -8.38
N ASP A 3 2.37 -29.35 -8.16
CA ASP A 3 1.61 -28.09 -8.14
C ASP A 3 0.41 -27.94 -7.18
N HIS A 4 0.68 -27.83 -5.88
CA HIS A 4 -0.33 -27.44 -4.88
C HIS A 4 -0.05 -26.09 -4.20
N ARG A 5 0.99 -25.34 -4.61
CA ARG A 5 1.47 -24.15 -3.88
C ARG A 5 1.00 -22.80 -4.42
N ILE A 6 0.32 -22.75 -5.56
CA ILE A 6 -0.05 -21.48 -6.23
C ILE A 6 -1.55 -21.13 -6.18
N HIS A 7 -2.42 -22.04 -5.73
CA HIS A 7 -3.87 -21.79 -5.67
C HIS A 7 -4.39 -21.29 -4.30
N GLY A 8 -3.56 -21.26 -3.25
CA GLY A 8 -4.02 -20.99 -1.87
C GLY A 8 -4.04 -19.52 -1.42
N LYS A 9 -3.38 -18.59 -2.14
CA LYS A 9 -3.16 -17.22 -1.63
C LYS A 9 -4.13 -16.16 -2.15
N THR A 10 -4.89 -16.44 -3.21
CA THR A 10 -5.83 -15.46 -3.82
C THR A 10 -7.23 -15.48 -3.21
N ALA A 11 -7.58 -16.50 -2.41
CA ALA A 11 -8.92 -16.65 -1.85
C ALA A 11 -9.16 -15.90 -0.52
N LEU A 12 -8.13 -15.33 0.11
CA LEU A 12 -8.24 -14.84 1.49
C LEU A 12 -9.13 -13.59 1.63
N ILE A 13 -9.23 -12.75 0.59
CA ILE A 13 -9.99 -11.48 0.69
C ILE A 13 -11.47 -11.64 0.30
N ALA A 14 -11.82 -12.59 -0.58
CA ALA A 14 -13.20 -12.80 -1.01
C ALA A 14 -13.92 -13.98 -0.32
N GLY A 15 -13.19 -14.94 0.25
CA GLY A 15 -13.77 -16.16 0.87
C GLY A 15 -13.77 -16.19 2.41
N GLY A 16 -12.96 -15.36 3.07
CA GLY A 16 -12.73 -15.44 4.53
C GLY A 16 -13.82 -14.82 5.40
N ALA A 17 -14.64 -13.92 4.86
CA ALA A 17 -15.62 -13.13 5.63
C ALA A 17 -16.66 -13.96 6.39
N LYS A 18 -16.94 -15.20 5.93
CA LYS A 18 -17.89 -16.11 6.58
C LYS A 18 -17.23 -17.20 7.45
N ALA A 19 -15.92 -17.42 7.32
CA ALA A 19 -15.20 -18.51 7.98
C ALA A 19 -14.38 -18.05 9.19
N HIS A 20 -13.68 -16.91 9.08
CA HIS A 20 -12.82 -16.38 10.15
C HIS A 20 -12.92 -14.83 10.23
N PRO A 21 -13.98 -14.30 10.86
CA PRO A 21 -14.24 -12.85 10.90
C PRO A 21 -13.10 -12.05 11.54
N ASN A 22 -12.46 -12.60 12.57
CA ASN A 22 -11.45 -11.88 13.34
C ASN A 22 -10.14 -11.64 12.54
N ASP A 23 -9.79 -12.52 11.61
CA ASP A 23 -8.63 -12.36 10.72
C ASP A 23 -8.84 -11.21 9.73
N VAL A 24 -10.09 -11.01 9.28
CA VAL A 24 -10.48 -9.92 8.39
C VAL A 24 -10.43 -8.57 9.12
N TYR A 25 -10.84 -8.52 10.38
CA TYR A 25 -10.75 -7.29 11.18
C TYR A 25 -9.30 -6.92 11.51
N ALA A 26 -8.45 -7.91 11.85
CA ALA A 26 -7.02 -7.70 12.10
C ALA A 26 -6.26 -7.13 10.90
N GLY A 27 -6.60 -7.56 9.68
CA GLY A 27 -5.98 -7.06 8.45
C GLY A 27 -6.52 -5.71 7.94
N SER A 28 -7.63 -5.20 8.50
CA SER A 28 -8.36 -4.05 7.95
C SER A 28 -7.58 -2.73 7.99
N VAL A 29 -6.89 -2.43 9.11
CA VAL A 29 -6.09 -1.20 9.27
C VAL A 29 -4.83 -1.22 8.40
N PRO A 30 -4.01 -2.29 8.39
CA PRO A 30 -2.92 -2.42 7.43
C PRO A 30 -3.37 -2.31 5.97
N TYR A 31 -4.53 -2.90 5.64
CA TYR A 31 -5.12 -2.80 4.30
C TYR A 31 -5.53 -1.38 3.93
N LEU A 32 -6.21 -0.65 4.82
CA LEU A 32 -6.59 0.74 4.59
C LEU A 32 -5.37 1.64 4.38
N MET A 33 -4.32 1.44 5.18
CA MET A 33 -3.07 2.19 5.06
C MET A 33 -2.33 1.87 3.75
N LEU A 34 -2.30 0.60 3.33
CA LEU A 34 -1.73 0.20 2.05
C LEU A 34 -2.51 0.82 0.88
N ALA A 35 -3.83 0.71 0.88
CA ALA A 35 -4.69 1.24 -0.17
C ALA A 35 -4.57 2.77 -0.28
N GLY A 36 -4.58 3.48 0.87
CA GLY A 36 -4.40 4.92 0.92
C GLY A 36 -3.05 5.36 0.36
N ASN A 37 -1.97 4.71 0.78
CA ASN A 37 -0.62 5.02 0.29
C ASN A 37 -0.46 4.77 -1.22
N LEU A 38 -1.06 3.69 -1.73
CA LEU A 38 -0.99 3.34 -3.14
C LEU A 38 -1.72 4.38 -4.01
N VAL A 39 -2.96 4.74 -3.63
CA VAL A 39 -3.75 5.73 -4.39
C VAL A 39 -3.09 7.11 -4.34
N ALA A 40 -2.61 7.55 -3.18
CA ALA A 40 -1.90 8.82 -3.04
C ALA A 40 -0.59 8.82 -3.85
N GLY A 41 0.19 7.75 -3.81
CA GLY A 41 1.40 7.58 -4.61
C GLY A 41 1.10 7.63 -6.12
N TRP A 42 0.02 6.99 -6.57
CA TRP A 42 -0.41 7.05 -7.97
C TRP A 42 -0.79 8.47 -8.41
N GLN A 43 -1.55 9.21 -7.59
CA GLN A 43 -1.88 10.60 -7.92
C GLN A 43 -0.64 11.51 -7.94
N LEU A 44 0.33 11.29 -7.04
CA LEU A 44 1.60 12.01 -7.05
C LEU A 44 2.45 11.67 -8.29
N ALA A 45 2.45 10.42 -8.74
CA ALA A 45 3.12 10.04 -9.99
C ALA A 45 2.49 10.74 -11.20
N ARG A 46 1.16 10.86 -11.25
CA ARG A 46 0.46 11.64 -12.30
C ARG A 46 0.85 13.12 -12.25
N ALA A 47 0.87 13.70 -11.05
CA ALA A 47 1.28 15.09 -10.86
C ALA A 47 2.75 15.31 -11.26
N LEU A 48 3.63 14.33 -11.00
CA LEU A 48 5.03 14.36 -11.39
C LEU A 48 5.20 14.45 -12.91
N LEU A 49 4.46 13.65 -13.68
CA LEU A 49 4.54 13.67 -15.15
C LEU A 49 4.18 15.06 -15.70
N VAL A 50 3.09 15.65 -15.21
CA VAL A 50 2.67 17.00 -15.60
C VAL A 50 3.69 18.04 -15.15
N ALA A 51 4.22 17.94 -13.93
CA ALA A 51 5.23 18.87 -13.42
C ALA A 51 6.54 18.83 -14.23
N GLN A 52 6.96 17.64 -14.68
CA GLN A 52 8.12 17.49 -15.58
C GLN A 52 7.86 18.17 -16.93
N GLU A 53 6.68 17.97 -17.51
CA GLU A 53 6.29 18.61 -18.77
C GLU A 53 6.28 20.15 -18.64
N LEU A 54 5.60 20.69 -17.62
CA LEU A 54 5.50 22.13 -17.40
C LEU A 54 6.84 22.77 -17.04
N SER A 55 7.68 22.07 -16.24
CA SER A 55 9.04 22.52 -15.94
C SER A 55 9.91 22.59 -17.20
N SER A 56 9.74 21.66 -18.15
CA SER A 56 10.49 21.68 -19.41
C SER A 56 10.11 22.86 -20.31
N LYS A 57 8.89 23.37 -20.15
CA LYS A 57 8.37 24.58 -20.82
C LYS A 57 8.69 25.87 -20.07
N GLY A 58 9.40 25.80 -18.95
CA GLY A 58 9.76 26.97 -18.13
C GLY A 58 8.60 27.58 -17.33
N GLN A 59 7.45 26.90 -17.23
CA GLN A 59 6.30 27.40 -16.47
C GLN A 59 6.46 27.10 -14.98
N ASP A 60 6.30 28.12 -14.13
CA ASP A 60 6.35 28.04 -12.67
C ASP A 60 7.47 27.11 -12.15
N ALA A 61 8.69 27.28 -12.69
CA ALA A 61 9.77 26.32 -12.53
C ALA A 61 10.05 25.96 -11.06
N ALA A 62 10.04 26.93 -10.14
CA ALA A 62 10.23 26.67 -8.72
C ALA A 62 9.12 25.78 -8.11
N PHE A 63 7.86 26.02 -8.48
CA PHE A 63 6.73 25.22 -8.01
C PHE A 63 6.75 23.81 -8.62
N MET A 64 7.09 23.68 -9.91
CA MET A 64 7.20 22.37 -10.56
C MET A 64 8.35 21.54 -9.99
N GLN A 65 9.49 22.16 -9.68
CA GLN A 65 10.59 21.48 -8.99
C GLN A 65 10.19 21.02 -7.59
N ALA A 66 9.44 21.84 -6.84
CA ALA A 66 8.89 21.43 -5.55
C ALA A 66 7.92 20.23 -5.67
N LYS A 67 7.07 20.19 -6.70
CA LYS A 67 6.19 19.05 -6.99
C LYS A 67 6.96 17.78 -7.33
N ILE A 68 8.00 17.91 -8.15
CA ILE A 68 8.89 16.79 -8.52
C ILE A 68 9.57 16.23 -7.26
N ALA A 69 10.15 17.09 -6.43
CA ALA A 69 10.82 16.70 -5.19
C ALA A 69 9.85 16.00 -4.23
N THR A 70 8.63 16.53 -4.07
CA THR A 70 7.60 15.95 -3.20
C THR A 70 7.20 14.54 -3.66
N ALA A 71 6.98 14.36 -4.96
CA ALA A 71 6.59 13.06 -5.52
C ALA A 71 7.70 12.01 -5.33
N ARG A 72 8.97 12.39 -5.51
CA ARG A 72 10.12 11.53 -5.25
C ARG A 72 10.24 11.15 -3.78
N PHE A 73 10.17 12.14 -2.89
CA PHE A 73 10.18 11.88 -1.45
C PHE A 73 9.09 10.89 -1.04
N TYR A 74 7.86 11.07 -1.54
CA TYR A 74 6.76 10.17 -1.24
C TYR A 74 7.03 8.74 -1.73
N ALA A 75 7.54 8.57 -2.95
CA ALA A 75 7.89 7.27 -3.50
C ALA A 75 8.97 6.56 -2.66
N GLU A 76 10.01 7.28 -2.28
CA GLU A 76 11.17 6.73 -1.57
C GLU A 76 10.89 6.48 -0.08
N HIS A 77 10.07 7.29 0.58
CA HIS A 77 9.93 7.28 2.05
C HIS A 77 8.58 6.74 2.53
N ILE A 78 7.51 6.91 1.74
CA ILE A 78 6.16 6.49 2.13
C ILE A 78 5.78 5.21 1.38
N LEU A 79 5.89 5.21 0.04
CA LEU A 79 5.51 4.06 -0.77
C LEU A 79 6.44 2.86 -0.56
N ALA A 80 7.69 3.08 -0.12
CA ALA A 80 8.61 2.03 0.29
C ALA A 80 8.07 1.14 1.44
N LYS A 81 7.07 1.60 2.19
CA LYS A 81 6.41 0.82 3.26
C LYS A 81 5.37 -0.17 2.71
N ALA A 82 4.95 -0.04 1.46
CA ALA A 82 3.90 -0.85 0.86
C ALA A 82 4.17 -2.37 0.91
N PRO A 83 5.39 -2.88 0.67
CA PRO A 83 5.69 -4.30 0.83
C PRO A 83 5.46 -4.78 2.27
N GLY A 84 5.94 -4.04 3.27
CA GLY A 84 5.73 -4.39 4.68
C GLY A 84 4.26 -4.34 5.11
N GLN A 85 3.48 -3.41 4.56
CA GLN A 85 2.02 -3.36 4.78
C GLN A 85 1.32 -4.55 4.13
N ARG A 86 1.73 -4.96 2.92
CA ARG A 86 1.23 -6.18 2.26
C ARG A 86 1.52 -7.41 3.10
N ASP A 87 2.74 -7.56 3.61
CA ASP A 87 3.13 -8.72 4.41
C ASP A 87 2.34 -8.77 5.73
N ALA A 88 2.10 -7.62 6.37
CA ALA A 88 1.22 -7.53 7.55
C ALA A 88 -0.22 -7.96 7.25
N ILE A 89 -0.74 -7.71 6.04
CA ILE A 89 -2.09 -8.15 5.62
C ILE A 89 -2.13 -9.66 5.37
N VAL A 90 -1.09 -10.21 4.74
CA VAL A 90 -1.06 -11.63 4.34
C VAL A 90 -0.67 -12.56 5.48
N GLU A 91 0.22 -12.11 6.37
CA GLU A 91 0.87 -12.95 7.39
C GLU A 91 0.59 -12.49 8.82
N GLY A 92 0.06 -11.29 9.03
CA GLY A 92 -0.10 -10.70 10.36
C GLY A 92 -1.33 -11.18 11.16
N ALA A 93 -2.32 -11.81 10.52
CA ALA A 93 -3.57 -12.21 11.18
C ALA A 93 -3.33 -13.10 12.43
N ALA A 94 -2.42 -14.07 12.33
CA ALA A 94 -2.07 -14.94 13.45
C ALA A 94 -1.43 -14.19 14.63
N SER A 95 -0.60 -13.18 14.35
CA SER A 95 0.04 -12.37 15.40
C SER A 95 -0.94 -11.45 16.13
N VAL A 96 -1.94 -10.91 15.42
CA VAL A 96 -2.99 -10.07 16.03
C VAL A 96 -3.95 -10.90 16.87
N MET A 97 -4.28 -12.13 16.43
CA MET A 97 -5.10 -13.06 17.21
C MET A 97 -4.39 -13.62 18.45
N ALA A 98 -3.05 -13.54 18.50
CA ALA A 98 -2.25 -13.97 19.65
C ALA A 98 -2.08 -12.89 20.73
N LEU A 99 -2.48 -11.63 20.47
CA LEU A 99 -2.49 -10.57 21.47
C LEU A 99 -3.66 -10.79 22.44
N THR A 100 -3.35 -11.03 23.71
CA THR A 100 -4.35 -11.17 24.77
C THR A 100 -4.91 -9.80 25.17
N PRO A 101 -6.19 -9.68 25.59
CA PRO A 101 -6.83 -8.41 25.91
C PRO A 101 -6.18 -7.59 27.03
N GLU A 102 -5.24 -8.19 27.79
CA GLU A 102 -4.56 -7.59 28.94
C GLU A 102 -3.20 -6.95 28.59
N ALA A 103 -2.81 -6.90 27.30
CA ALA A 103 -1.65 -6.15 26.80
C ALA A 103 -2.02 -4.70 26.44
#